data_AF-A0AAN6NFW8-F1
#
_entry.id   AF-A0AAN6NFW8-F1
#
_cell.length_a   1.000
_cell.length_b   1.000
_cell.length_c   1.000
_cell.angle_alpha   90.00
_cell.angle_beta   90.00
_cell.angle_gamma   90.00
#
_symmetry.space_group_name_H-M   'P 1'
#
loop_
_entity.id
_entity.type
_entity.pdbx_description
1 polymer ?
#
loop_
_entity_poly.entity_id
_entity_poly.type
_entity_poly.pdbx_seq_one_letter_code
_entity_poly.pdbx_strand_id
1 'polypeptide(L)'
;MSSPVILSLPEGCKVKFIAEGAANLVFELDLSEIVDTSSQEFFQGKLLRVAKTGTKAYLHQELHAYWETVVQPLFDGGDLVQQWLVRLRTNGTDQGRDDDDIISRLNAALHANETLRREDFQGSKVVDAEYGMLVEDMRKRDEDDVVLEFKPKWLAQSPNAPPSAKRCRNCAREAHRMNTKKRKKGAPILCALDLVHCRTDPRALEHVIPHLTSSGSGLVENGPANNSSIINWLVTNTLLERLRDVQVGNDSTGPLSIPDAKADGESTQAQNENRKRQLEQLQLAMTLRDCTCFLRVRSRSNGVHVEAKLADLDKKNWHAKLSYWQKMERTLQDEGYYAATEEPRQITTCRLEREASHCTVGMSER
;
A
#
# COMPACT_ATOMS: atom_id res chain seq x y z
N MET A 1 11.02 28.28 -1.73
CA MET A 1 10.86 26.90 -2.23
C MET A 1 11.42 26.91 -3.65
N SER A 2 12.48 26.15 -3.94
CA SER A 2 12.92 26.03 -5.33
C SER A 2 11.82 25.33 -6.12
N SER A 3 11.56 25.75 -7.36
CA SER A 3 10.67 24.98 -8.24
C SER A 3 11.18 23.53 -8.31
N PRO A 4 10.29 22.53 -8.27
CA PRO A 4 10.72 21.14 -8.39
C PRO A 4 11.48 20.95 -9.70
N VAL A 5 12.62 20.27 -9.64
CA VAL A 5 13.35 19.90 -10.85
C VAL A 5 12.50 18.86 -11.57
N ILE A 6 11.76 19.30 -12.58
CA ILE A 6 10.97 18.41 -13.43
C ILE A 6 11.93 17.73 -14.40
N LEU A 7 12.04 16.42 -14.27
CA LEU A 7 12.90 15.59 -15.12
C LEU A 7 12.18 15.28 -16.43
N SER A 8 12.93 15.13 -17.52
CA SER A 8 12.42 14.60 -18.79
C SER A 8 12.95 13.19 -18.99
N LEU A 9 12.15 12.31 -19.59
CA LEU A 9 12.62 10.98 -19.96
C LEU A 9 13.74 11.07 -21.01
N PRO A 10 14.71 10.13 -21.01
CA PRO A 10 15.72 10.07 -22.06
C PRO A 10 15.05 9.83 -23.42
N GLU A 11 15.47 10.59 -24.43
CA GLU A 11 14.94 10.46 -25.79
C GLU A 11 15.24 9.06 -26.35
N GLY A 12 14.28 8.47 -27.06
CA GLY A 12 14.42 7.12 -27.62
C GLY A 12 14.44 5.97 -26.60
N CYS A 13 14.21 6.22 -25.31
CA CYS A 13 14.21 5.14 -24.32
C CYS A 13 13.14 4.08 -24.65
N LYS A 14 13.55 2.80 -24.63
CA LYS A 14 12.65 1.67 -24.78
C LYS A 14 11.97 1.37 -23.45
N VAL A 15 10.80 0.73 -23.52
CA VAL A 15 9.98 0.45 -22.34
C VAL A 15 9.53 -1.01 -22.32
N LYS A 16 9.48 -1.58 -21.12
CA LYS A 16 9.00 -2.96 -20.89
C LYS A 16 7.89 -2.94 -19.85
N PHE A 17 6.76 -3.57 -20.15
CA PHE A 17 5.67 -3.72 -19.20
C PHE A 17 6.09 -4.64 -18.04
N ILE A 18 5.91 -4.17 -16.80
CA ILE A 18 6.31 -4.91 -15.59
C ILE A 18 5.09 -5.38 -14.80
N ALA A 19 4.17 -4.47 -14.50
CA ALA A 19 3.04 -4.76 -13.64
C ALA A 19 1.92 -3.74 -13.83
N GLU A 20 0.75 -4.06 -13.27
CA GLU A 20 -0.36 -3.12 -13.20
C GLU A 20 -1.20 -3.30 -11.94
N GLY A 21 -1.72 -2.18 -11.45
CA GLY A 21 -2.72 -2.12 -10.38
C GLY A 21 -4.09 -1.75 -10.94
N ALA A 22 -5.07 -1.40 -10.09
CA ALA A 22 -6.38 -0.98 -10.60
C ALA A 22 -6.33 0.38 -11.36
N ALA A 23 -5.43 1.28 -10.95
CA ALA A 23 -5.38 2.65 -11.46
C ALA A 23 -4.13 2.99 -12.27
N ASN A 24 -3.06 2.19 -12.15
CA ASN A 24 -1.74 2.53 -12.67
C ASN A 24 -1.11 1.34 -13.38
N LEU A 25 -0.23 1.65 -14.32
CA LEU A 25 0.66 0.73 -15.05
C LEU A 25 2.10 1.04 -14.64
N VAL A 26 2.95 0.02 -14.62
CA VAL A 26 4.36 0.14 -14.27
C VAL A 26 5.20 -0.46 -15.38
N PHE A 27 6.19 0.31 -15.81
CA PHE A 27 7.11 -0.03 -16.88
C PHE A 27 8.55 0.11 -16.40
N GLU A 28 9.43 -0.69 -16.95
CA GLU A 28 10.87 -0.55 -16.85
C GLU A 28 11.38 0.25 -18.04
N LEU A 29 12.32 1.15 -17.80
CA LEU A 29 13.01 1.91 -18.85
C LEU A 29 14.28 1.14 -19.22
N ASP A 30 14.42 0.79 -20.49
CA ASP A 30 15.65 0.23 -21.02
C ASP A 30 16.55 1.38 -21.51
N LEU A 31 17.68 1.52 -20.81
CA LEU A 31 18.63 2.61 -20.97
C LEU A 31 19.89 2.18 -21.76
N SER A 32 19.94 0.95 -22.26
CA SER A 32 21.13 0.36 -22.89
C SER A 32 21.65 1.15 -24.10
N GLU A 33 20.77 1.82 -24.83
CA GLU A 33 21.09 2.63 -26.01
C GLU A 33 21.26 4.13 -25.71
N ILE A 34 21.11 4.55 -24.45
CA ILE A 34 21.24 5.95 -24.04
C ILE A 34 22.73 6.29 -23.84
N VAL A 35 23.26 7.21 -24.63
CA VAL A 35 24.69 7.58 -24.58
C VAL A 35 25.04 8.45 -23.37
N ASP A 36 24.08 9.25 -22.87
CA ASP A 36 24.29 10.13 -21.72
C ASP A 36 24.38 9.34 -20.40
N THR A 37 25.60 9.18 -19.90
CA THR A 37 25.90 8.45 -18.66
C THR A 37 25.22 9.08 -17.44
N SER A 38 25.08 10.40 -17.38
CA SER A 38 24.42 11.07 -16.24
C SER A 38 22.92 10.73 -16.18
N SER A 39 22.25 10.71 -17.34
CA SER A 39 20.88 10.21 -17.43
C SER A 39 20.81 8.73 -17.07
N GLN A 40 21.71 7.88 -17.59
CA GLN A 40 21.71 6.46 -17.24
C GLN A 40 21.81 6.24 -15.72
N GLU A 41 22.78 6.86 -15.05
CA GLU A 41 22.96 6.77 -13.61
C GLU A 41 21.71 7.22 -12.84
N PHE A 42 21.05 8.29 -13.30
CA PHE A 42 19.84 8.75 -12.66
C PHE A 42 18.65 7.81 -12.88
N PHE A 43 18.40 7.31 -14.09
CA PHE A 43 17.21 6.49 -14.36
C PHE A 43 17.40 5.01 -13.96
N GLN A 44 18.64 4.55 -13.80
CA GLN A 44 18.96 3.19 -13.37
C GLN A 44 18.28 2.86 -12.02
N GLY A 45 17.70 1.66 -11.94
CA GLY A 45 17.02 1.18 -10.73
C GLY A 45 15.72 1.91 -10.42
N LYS A 46 15.08 2.55 -11.41
CA LYS A 46 13.76 3.18 -11.30
C LYS A 46 12.79 2.56 -12.31
N LEU A 47 11.52 2.56 -11.93
CA LEU A 47 10.40 2.14 -12.78
C LEU A 47 9.52 3.35 -13.10
N LEU A 48 8.98 3.38 -14.32
CA LEU A 48 8.02 4.39 -14.75
C LEU A 48 6.60 3.94 -14.42
N ARG A 49 5.94 4.68 -13.53
CA ARG A 49 4.53 4.55 -13.18
C ARG A 49 3.69 5.57 -13.95
N VAL A 50 2.66 5.10 -14.64
CA VAL A 50 1.73 5.93 -15.41
C VAL A 50 0.27 5.55 -15.14
N ALA A 51 -0.65 6.48 -15.39
CA ALA A 51 -2.06 6.30 -15.07
C ALA A 51 -2.78 5.48 -16.14
N LYS A 52 -3.82 4.73 -15.73
CA LYS A 52 -4.75 4.06 -16.64
C LYS A 52 -5.95 4.93 -16.98
N THR A 53 -6.39 4.85 -18.23
CA THR A 53 -7.61 5.50 -18.72
C THR A 53 -8.85 5.03 -17.96
N GLY A 54 -9.84 5.92 -17.78
CA GLY A 54 -11.12 5.58 -17.16
C GLY A 54 -11.06 5.43 -15.63
N THR A 55 -9.97 5.85 -14.99
CA THR A 55 -9.81 5.80 -13.54
C THR A 55 -10.17 7.14 -12.90
N LYS A 56 -10.65 7.11 -11.66
CA LYS A 56 -10.90 8.33 -10.84
C LYS A 56 -9.70 8.72 -9.98
N ALA A 57 -8.49 8.33 -10.40
CA ALA A 57 -7.27 8.62 -9.67
C ALA A 57 -6.89 10.10 -9.83
N TYR A 58 -6.21 10.66 -8.84
CA TYR A 58 -5.62 11.98 -8.95
C TYR A 58 -4.47 11.98 -9.97
N LEU A 59 -4.14 13.16 -10.50
CA LEU A 59 -3.01 13.33 -11.40
C LEU A 59 -1.69 13.06 -10.66
N HIS A 60 -0.68 12.55 -11.37
CA HIS A 60 0.63 12.24 -10.78
C HIS A 60 1.30 13.45 -10.12
N GLN A 61 1.10 14.66 -10.65
CA GLN A 61 1.57 15.90 -10.03
C GLN A 61 0.96 16.12 -8.64
N GLU A 62 -0.35 15.96 -8.52
CA GLU A 62 -1.06 16.11 -7.25
C GLU A 62 -0.65 15.02 -6.25
N LEU A 63 -0.47 13.78 -6.73
CA LEU A 63 0.01 12.66 -5.91
C LEU A 63 1.44 12.88 -5.42
N HIS A 64 2.33 13.40 -6.28
CA HIS A 64 3.71 13.69 -5.91
C HIS A 64 3.79 14.82 -4.89
N ALA A 65 3.09 15.94 -5.14
CA ALA A 65 3.03 17.06 -4.19
C ALA A 65 2.46 16.62 -2.83
N TYR A 66 1.42 15.78 -2.81
CA TYR A 66 0.90 15.19 -1.59
C TYR A 66 1.94 14.33 -0.88
N TRP A 67 2.66 13.48 -1.62
CA TRP A 67 3.69 12.64 -1.03
C TRP A 67 4.81 13.48 -0.40
N GLU A 68 5.35 14.47 -1.12
CA GLU A 68 6.45 15.31 -0.63
C GLU A 68 6.03 16.15 0.59
N THR A 69 4.82 16.72 0.57
CA THR A 69 4.40 17.69 1.60
C THR A 69 3.65 17.07 2.78
N VAL A 70 3.05 15.89 2.60
CA VAL A 70 2.20 15.25 3.63
C VAL A 70 2.76 13.91 4.09
N VAL A 71 3.26 13.08 3.20
CA VAL A 71 3.67 11.70 3.53
C VAL A 71 5.13 11.63 3.95
N GLN A 72 6.03 12.17 3.12
CA GLN A 72 7.47 12.12 3.32
C GLN A 72 7.91 12.67 4.68
N PRO A 73 7.35 13.78 5.21
CA PRO A 73 7.74 14.30 6.53
C PRO A 73 7.40 13.39 7.71
N LEU A 74 6.59 12.35 7.50
CA LEU A 74 6.16 11.42 8.56
C LEU A 74 7.17 10.27 8.79
N PHE A 75 8.16 10.11 7.91
CA PHE A 75 9.06 8.97 7.89
C PHE A 75 10.51 9.41 7.63
N ASP A 76 11.47 8.55 7.95
CA ASP A 76 12.86 8.80 7.56
C ASP A 76 13.02 8.54 6.05
N GLY A 77 13.98 9.20 5.40
CA GLY A 77 14.16 9.09 3.94
C GLY A 77 14.39 7.65 3.46
N GLY A 78 14.96 6.78 4.30
CA GLY A 78 15.19 5.36 4.00
C GLY A 78 13.93 4.48 4.11
N ASP A 79 12.87 4.94 4.75
CA ASP A 79 11.65 4.17 5.05
C ASP A 79 10.67 4.13 3.87
N LEU A 80 10.82 5.02 2.89
CA LEU A 80 9.88 5.19 1.79
C LEU A 80 10.51 4.76 0.47
N VAL A 81 9.73 4.10 -0.38
CA VAL A 81 10.05 3.96 -1.80
C VAL A 81 10.07 5.37 -2.38
N GLN A 82 11.24 5.78 -2.85
CA GLN A 82 11.44 7.11 -3.38
C GLN A 82 10.70 7.27 -4.71
N GLN A 83 10.21 8.48 -4.95
CA GLN A 83 9.48 8.79 -6.17
C GLN A 83 9.81 10.19 -6.69
N TRP A 84 9.78 10.35 -8.01
CA TRP A 84 10.11 11.59 -8.70
C TRP A 84 9.09 11.87 -9.79
N LEU A 85 8.68 13.13 -9.91
CA LEU A 85 7.85 13.56 -11.03
C LEU A 85 8.68 13.62 -12.32
N VAL A 86 8.18 13.02 -13.40
CA VAL A 86 8.83 13.05 -14.71
C VAL A 86 7.85 13.50 -15.77
N ARG A 87 8.33 14.33 -16.69
CA ARG A 87 7.59 14.80 -17.85
C ARG A 87 7.60 13.73 -18.93
N LEU A 88 6.41 13.35 -19.39
CA LEU A 88 6.22 12.40 -20.49
C LEU A 88 6.24 13.12 -21.84
N ARG A 89 5.70 14.35 -21.88
CA ARG A 89 5.67 15.16 -23.10
C ARG A 89 6.75 16.24 -23.07
N THR A 90 7.77 16.08 -23.90
CA THR A 90 8.71 17.13 -24.24
C THR A 90 8.10 17.99 -25.34
N ASN A 91 7.70 19.22 -25.00
CA ASN A 91 7.22 20.29 -25.90
C ASN A 91 5.69 20.36 -26.07
N GLY A 92 5.12 21.47 -25.59
CA GLY A 92 3.68 21.79 -25.60
C GLY A 92 3.13 22.19 -26.97
N THR A 93 3.49 21.47 -28.03
CA THR A 93 2.90 21.69 -29.34
C THR A 93 1.86 20.60 -29.61
N ASP A 94 0.60 21.00 -29.70
CA ASP A 94 -0.53 20.25 -30.29
C ASP A 94 -0.31 19.92 -31.79
N GLN A 95 0.92 19.98 -32.29
CA GLN A 95 1.28 19.72 -33.67
C GLN A 95 1.78 18.29 -33.81
N GLY A 96 0.85 17.39 -34.14
CA GLY A 96 1.14 16.03 -34.57
C GLY A 96 1.39 15.07 -33.41
N ARG A 97 0.55 14.04 -33.27
CA ARG A 97 0.97 12.80 -32.61
C ARG A 97 2.08 12.22 -33.47
N ASP A 98 3.31 12.33 -33.02
CA ASP A 98 4.36 11.47 -33.58
C ASP A 98 4.03 10.04 -33.16
N ASP A 99 3.97 9.12 -34.12
CA ASP A 99 3.68 7.70 -33.83
C ASP A 99 4.75 7.06 -32.93
N ASP A 100 5.89 7.74 -32.75
CA ASP A 100 6.98 7.37 -31.83
C ASP A 100 7.08 8.29 -30.60
N ASP A 101 5.97 8.78 -30.06
CA ASP A 101 5.96 9.37 -28.72
C ASP A 101 6.03 8.29 -27.61
N ILE A 102 6.38 8.70 -26.38
CA ILE A 102 6.49 7.77 -25.25
C ILE A 102 5.15 7.08 -24.90
N ILE A 103 4.02 7.76 -25.06
CA ILE A 103 2.69 7.20 -24.76
C ILE A 103 2.35 6.10 -25.76
N SER A 104 2.70 6.28 -27.03
CA SER A 104 2.60 5.27 -28.09
C SER A 104 3.46 4.06 -27.78
N ARG A 105 4.73 4.25 -27.38
CA ARG A 105 5.62 3.15 -26.94
C ARG A 105 5.08 2.38 -25.74
N LEU A 106 4.55 3.08 -24.73
CA LEU A 106 3.96 2.44 -23.54
C LEU A 106 2.71 1.63 -23.89
N ASN A 107 1.82 2.15 -24.74
CA ASN A 107 0.64 1.42 -25.19
C ASN A 107 1.00 0.22 -26.08
N ALA A 108 2.04 0.33 -26.92
CA ALA A 108 2.54 -0.80 -27.70
C ALA A 108 3.07 -1.92 -26.81
N ALA A 109 3.89 -1.58 -25.81
CA ALA A 109 4.38 -2.54 -24.81
C ALA A 109 3.23 -3.17 -24.00
N LEU A 110 2.20 -2.39 -23.65
CA LEU A 110 1.02 -2.89 -22.95
C LEU A 110 0.24 -3.89 -23.81
N HIS A 111 -0.03 -3.54 -25.08
CA HIS A 111 -0.74 -4.40 -26.03
C HIS A 111 0.03 -5.70 -26.30
N ALA A 112 1.36 -5.66 -26.39
CA ALA A 112 2.17 -6.87 -26.57
C ALA A 112 1.99 -7.88 -25.42
N ASN A 113 1.53 -7.42 -24.25
CA ASN A 113 1.28 -8.24 -23.07
C ASN A 113 -0.20 -8.53 -22.83
N GLU A 114 -1.11 -8.15 -23.74
CA GLU A 114 -2.55 -8.13 -23.50
C GLU A 114 -3.11 -9.46 -22.99
N THR A 115 -2.69 -10.58 -23.56
CA THR A 115 -3.16 -11.92 -23.21
C THR A 115 -2.63 -12.42 -21.86
N LEU A 116 -1.54 -11.83 -21.35
CA LEU A 116 -0.95 -12.15 -20.04
C LEU A 116 -1.56 -11.31 -18.91
N ARG A 117 -2.28 -10.24 -19.27
CA ARG A 117 -2.91 -9.33 -18.31
C ARG A 117 -4.17 -9.95 -17.73
N ARG A 118 -4.51 -9.55 -16.50
CA ARG A 118 -5.74 -9.96 -15.83
C ARG A 118 -6.95 -9.53 -16.66
N GLU A 119 -7.94 -10.40 -16.80
CA GLU A 119 -9.10 -10.20 -17.70
C GLU A 119 -9.81 -8.85 -17.48
N ASP A 120 -10.03 -8.44 -16.23
CA ASP A 120 -10.67 -7.16 -15.88
C ASP A 120 -9.77 -5.93 -16.10
N PHE A 121 -8.51 -6.13 -16.48
CA PHE A 121 -7.59 -5.07 -16.87
C PHE A 121 -7.39 -4.95 -18.38
N GLN A 122 -7.73 -5.99 -19.14
CA GLN A 122 -7.63 -5.97 -20.60
C GLN A 122 -8.49 -4.83 -21.20
N GLY A 123 -7.99 -4.24 -22.28
CA GLY A 123 -8.59 -3.11 -22.99
C GLY A 123 -8.23 -1.74 -22.40
N SER A 124 -7.66 -1.67 -21.19
CA SER A 124 -7.23 -0.39 -20.62
C SER A 124 -5.99 0.15 -21.32
N LYS A 125 -5.89 1.48 -21.44
CA LYS A 125 -4.75 2.17 -22.06
C LYS A 125 -4.05 3.09 -21.06
N VAL A 126 -2.85 3.54 -21.43
CA VAL A 126 -2.15 4.63 -20.73
C VAL A 126 -2.92 5.93 -20.94
N VAL A 127 -3.12 6.71 -19.88
CA VAL A 127 -3.69 8.07 -20.00
C VAL A 127 -2.74 8.94 -20.78
N ASP A 128 -3.31 9.73 -21.70
CA ASP A 128 -2.59 10.80 -22.34
C ASP A 128 -2.36 11.97 -21.36
N ALA A 129 -1.27 11.91 -20.60
CA ALA A 129 -0.94 12.84 -19.52
C ALA A 129 0.42 13.49 -19.74
N GLU A 130 0.59 14.72 -19.26
CA GLU A 130 1.87 15.44 -19.35
C GLU A 130 2.94 14.84 -18.43
N TYR A 131 2.53 14.23 -17.31
CA TYR A 131 3.44 13.73 -16.27
C TYR A 131 3.17 12.28 -15.91
N GLY A 132 4.26 11.57 -15.63
CA GLY A 132 4.30 10.28 -14.96
C GLY A 132 5.10 10.38 -13.66
N MET A 133 5.38 9.22 -13.06
CA MET A 133 6.16 9.16 -11.82
C MET A 133 7.20 8.07 -11.94
N LEU A 134 8.47 8.41 -11.71
CA LEU A 134 9.49 7.41 -11.47
C LEU A 134 9.38 6.94 -10.04
N VAL A 135 9.48 5.64 -9.82
CA VAL A 135 9.51 5.03 -8.49
C VAL A 135 10.75 4.16 -8.35
N GLU A 136 11.35 4.13 -7.17
CA GLU A 136 12.48 3.23 -6.89
C GLU A 136 12.08 1.77 -7.13
N ASP A 137 12.96 1.02 -7.81
CA ASP A 137 12.74 -0.40 -8.06
C ASP A 137 13.05 -1.26 -6.82
N MET A 138 12.00 -1.86 -6.27
CA MET A 138 12.05 -2.78 -5.12
C MET A 138 12.08 -4.26 -5.51
N ARG A 139 12.17 -4.58 -6.81
CA ARG A 139 12.44 -5.96 -7.28
C ARG A 139 13.86 -6.40 -6.89
N LYS A 140 14.19 -7.66 -7.20
CA LYS A 140 15.51 -8.22 -6.97
C LYS A 140 16.59 -7.37 -7.65
N ARG A 141 17.70 -7.12 -6.98
CA ARG A 141 18.91 -6.52 -7.60
C ARG A 141 19.90 -7.59 -8.03
N ASP A 142 19.99 -8.65 -7.23
CA ASP A 142 20.83 -9.83 -7.47
C ASP A 142 19.95 -11.09 -7.49
N GLU A 143 20.40 -12.16 -8.15
CA GLU A 143 19.62 -13.42 -8.27
C GLU A 143 19.24 -14.02 -6.90
N ASP A 144 20.16 -13.89 -5.94
CA ASP A 144 20.03 -14.38 -4.57
C ASP A 144 19.14 -13.49 -3.67
N ASP A 145 18.68 -12.34 -4.15
CA ASP A 145 17.78 -11.48 -3.39
C ASP A 145 16.43 -12.19 -3.17
N VAL A 146 15.94 -12.12 -1.94
CA VAL A 146 14.55 -12.47 -1.63
C VAL A 146 13.75 -11.19 -1.47
N VAL A 147 12.67 -11.08 -2.24
CA VAL A 147 11.75 -9.94 -2.19
C VAL A 147 10.41 -10.38 -1.65
N LEU A 148 9.92 -9.68 -0.64
CA LEU A 148 8.61 -9.90 -0.05
C LEU A 148 7.80 -8.61 -0.19
N GLU A 149 6.51 -8.77 -0.45
CA GLU A 149 5.55 -7.69 -0.47
C GLU A 149 4.38 -8.05 0.45
N PHE A 150 4.03 -7.15 1.38
CA PHE A 150 2.79 -7.28 2.14
C PHE A 150 2.16 -5.93 2.44
N LYS A 151 0.86 -5.93 2.73
CA LYS A 151 0.16 -4.72 3.19
C LYS A 151 0.03 -4.76 4.71
N PRO A 152 0.62 -3.82 5.48
CA PRO A 152 0.57 -3.83 6.95
C PRO A 152 -0.85 -3.67 7.50
N LYS A 153 -1.75 -3.01 6.75
CA LYS A 153 -3.14 -2.73 7.14
C LYS A 153 -3.24 -1.87 8.40
N TRP A 154 -4.23 -2.16 9.25
CA TRP A 154 -4.52 -1.40 10.47
C TRP A 154 -3.68 -1.98 11.60
N LEU A 155 -2.61 -1.28 11.95
CA LEU A 155 -1.65 -1.73 12.96
C LEU A 155 -2.10 -1.43 14.40
N ALA A 156 -3.25 -0.76 14.54
CA ALA A 156 -3.98 -0.58 15.78
C ALA A 156 -5.46 -0.96 15.57
N GLN A 157 -6.18 -1.22 16.65
CA GLN A 157 -7.62 -1.48 16.59
C GLN A 157 -8.37 -0.23 16.06
N SER A 158 -9.47 -0.44 15.33
CA SER A 158 -10.34 0.66 14.92
C SER A 158 -10.88 1.41 16.13
N PRO A 159 -10.86 2.76 16.14
CA PRO A 159 -11.52 3.54 17.20
C PRO A 159 -13.03 3.30 17.29
N ASN A 160 -13.64 2.83 16.20
CA ASN A 160 -15.05 2.47 16.18
C ASN A 160 -15.29 0.98 16.46
N ALA A 161 -14.27 0.16 16.77
CA ALA A 161 -14.52 -1.21 17.18
C ALA A 161 -15.28 -1.23 18.53
N PRO A 162 -16.29 -2.11 18.70
CA PRO A 162 -17.03 -2.19 19.95
C PRO A 162 -16.13 -2.70 21.08
N PRO A 163 -16.40 -2.36 22.36
CA PRO A 163 -15.63 -2.88 23.50
C PRO A 163 -15.60 -4.41 23.60
N SER A 164 -16.61 -5.10 23.03
CA SER A 164 -16.70 -6.55 22.96
C SER A 164 -15.92 -7.17 21.78
N ALA A 165 -15.15 -6.38 21.02
CA ALA A 165 -14.43 -6.85 19.85
C ALA A 165 -13.42 -7.95 20.21
N LYS A 166 -13.65 -9.14 19.64
CA LYS A 166 -12.70 -10.26 19.66
C LYS A 166 -11.75 -10.23 18.48
N ARG A 167 -12.07 -9.47 17.42
CA ARG A 167 -11.22 -9.34 16.24
C ARG A 167 -10.74 -7.92 16.04
N CYS A 168 -9.52 -7.76 15.55
CA CYS A 168 -9.06 -6.48 15.02
C CYS A 168 -9.79 -6.18 13.70
N ARG A 169 -9.83 -4.90 13.31
CA ARG A 169 -10.50 -4.46 12.08
C ARG A 169 -10.11 -5.27 10.84
N ASN A 170 -8.83 -5.58 10.67
CA ASN A 170 -8.39 -6.37 9.51
C ASN A 170 -8.96 -7.80 9.54
N CYS A 171 -8.93 -8.46 10.69
CA CYS A 171 -9.49 -9.81 10.86
C CYS A 171 -11.01 -9.82 10.67
N ALA A 172 -11.73 -8.85 11.22
CA ALA A 172 -13.16 -8.67 11.00
C ALA A 172 -13.50 -8.48 9.51
N ARG A 173 -12.74 -7.61 8.81
CA ARG A 173 -12.92 -7.35 7.37
C ARG A 173 -12.66 -8.58 6.52
N GLU A 174 -11.61 -9.34 6.81
CA GLU A 174 -11.30 -10.55 6.05
C GLU A 174 -12.32 -11.67 6.32
N ALA A 175 -12.84 -11.79 7.55
CA ALA A 175 -13.98 -12.66 7.85
C ALA A 175 -15.22 -12.28 7.02
N HIS A 176 -15.59 -10.99 6.99
CA HIS A 176 -16.67 -10.50 6.12
C HIS A 176 -16.43 -10.81 4.65
N ARG A 177 -15.19 -10.65 4.18
CA ARG A 177 -14.83 -10.98 2.80
C ARG A 177 -14.96 -12.48 2.50
N MET A 178 -14.66 -13.36 3.45
CA MET A 178 -14.80 -14.81 3.28
C MET A 178 -16.27 -15.24 3.14
N ASN A 179 -17.20 -14.57 3.85
CA ASN A 179 -18.64 -14.84 3.70
C ASN A 179 -19.23 -14.27 2.41
N THR A 180 -18.75 -13.11 1.97
CA THR A 180 -19.37 -12.38 0.85
C THR A 180 -18.74 -12.63 -0.52
N LYS A 181 -17.50 -13.13 -0.57
CA LYS A 181 -16.80 -13.40 -1.83
C LYS A 181 -16.35 -14.86 -1.90
N LYS A 182 -16.45 -15.46 -3.09
CA LYS A 182 -15.86 -16.78 -3.41
C LYS A 182 -14.33 -16.68 -3.38
N ARG A 183 -13.72 -16.72 -2.19
CA ARG A 183 -12.26 -16.84 -2.03
C ARG A 183 -11.88 -18.32 -2.09
N LYS A 184 -10.63 -18.64 -2.46
CA LYS A 184 -10.07 -19.98 -2.20
C LYS A 184 -10.22 -20.27 -0.71
N LYS A 185 -10.96 -21.32 -0.36
CA LYS A 185 -11.13 -21.79 1.03
C LYS A 185 -9.74 -22.01 1.66
N GLY A 186 -9.55 -21.55 2.89
CA GLY A 186 -8.42 -21.97 3.73
C GLY A 186 -7.16 -21.09 3.75
N ALA A 187 -7.11 -19.96 3.04
CA ALA A 187 -5.97 -19.05 3.22
C ALA A 187 -6.07 -18.34 4.59
N PRO A 188 -5.08 -18.49 5.50
CA PRO A 188 -5.15 -17.88 6.81
C PRO A 188 -5.20 -16.35 6.71
N ILE A 189 -5.72 -15.69 7.75
CA ILE A 189 -5.78 -14.23 7.83
C ILE A 189 -4.59 -13.73 8.65
N LEU A 190 -3.73 -12.90 8.05
CA LEU A 190 -2.67 -12.21 8.78
C LEU A 190 -3.29 -11.18 9.73
N CYS A 191 -3.11 -11.36 11.04
CA CYS A 191 -3.50 -10.36 12.02
C CYS A 191 -2.52 -9.19 11.99
N ALA A 192 -2.98 -8.01 11.56
CA ALA A 192 -2.15 -6.82 11.45
C ALA A 192 -1.57 -6.35 12.81
N LEU A 193 -2.23 -6.68 13.92
CA LEU A 193 -1.70 -6.33 15.25
C LEU A 193 -0.44 -7.13 15.58
N ASP A 194 -0.32 -8.38 15.11
CA ASP A 194 0.87 -9.19 15.42
C ASP A 194 2.14 -8.58 14.82
N LEU A 195 2.05 -7.87 13.69
CA LEU A 195 3.18 -7.20 13.03
C LEU A 195 3.93 -6.20 13.96
N VAL A 196 3.21 -5.52 14.86
CA VAL A 196 3.81 -4.55 15.81
C VAL A 196 4.07 -5.17 17.19
N HIS A 197 3.75 -6.44 17.39
CA HIS A 197 4.02 -7.16 18.64
C HIS A 197 5.10 -8.24 18.50
N CYS A 198 5.68 -8.43 17.30
CA CYS A 198 6.79 -9.35 17.09
C CYS A 198 7.97 -9.11 18.03
N ARG A 199 8.25 -7.85 18.40
CA ARG A 199 9.29 -7.47 19.36
C ARG A 199 9.05 -8.03 20.77
N THR A 200 7.79 -8.10 21.21
CA THR A 200 7.42 -8.33 22.61
C THR A 200 6.73 -9.66 22.87
N ASP A 201 6.23 -10.34 21.83
CA ASP A 201 5.46 -11.57 21.96
C ASP A 201 5.90 -12.60 20.90
N PRO A 202 6.64 -13.66 21.28
CA PRO A 202 7.10 -14.69 20.36
C PRO A 202 5.96 -15.35 19.56
N ARG A 203 4.76 -15.44 20.14
CA ARG A 203 3.58 -15.99 19.44
C ARG A 203 3.15 -15.11 18.27
N ALA A 204 3.46 -13.81 18.27
CA ALA A 204 3.21 -12.96 17.13
C ALA A 204 4.09 -13.36 15.93
N LEU A 205 5.35 -13.72 16.16
CA LEU A 205 6.25 -14.21 15.10
C LEU A 205 5.73 -15.52 14.48
N GLU A 206 5.28 -16.47 15.30
CA GLU A 206 4.71 -17.74 14.86
C GLU A 206 3.53 -17.55 13.89
N HIS A 207 2.75 -16.48 14.08
CA HIS A 207 1.62 -16.14 13.21
C HIS A 207 1.99 -15.23 12.04
N VAL A 208 3.06 -14.44 12.11
CA VAL A 208 3.46 -13.53 11.03
C VAL A 208 4.31 -14.25 9.99
N ILE A 209 5.30 -15.04 10.43
CA ILE A 209 6.29 -15.66 9.55
C ILE A 209 5.66 -16.50 8.45
N PRO A 210 4.71 -17.42 8.72
CA PRO A 210 4.09 -18.21 7.67
C PRO A 210 3.43 -17.34 6.59
N HIS A 211 2.91 -16.16 6.93
CA HIS A 211 2.28 -15.28 5.95
C HIS A 211 3.28 -14.52 5.08
N LEU A 212 4.46 -14.24 5.62
CA LEU A 212 5.53 -13.56 4.89
C LEU A 212 6.36 -14.54 4.06
N THR A 213 6.44 -15.81 4.47
CA THR A 213 7.31 -16.81 3.84
C THR A 213 6.56 -17.84 2.99
N SER A 214 5.25 -18.00 3.17
CA SER A 214 4.45 -18.86 2.28
C SER A 214 4.33 -18.21 0.91
N SER A 215 4.57 -18.99 -0.14
CA SER A 215 4.78 -18.62 -1.56
C SER A 215 3.64 -17.90 -2.29
N GLY A 216 2.74 -17.22 -1.57
CA GLY A 216 1.58 -16.51 -2.12
C GLY A 216 1.86 -15.09 -2.65
N SER A 217 3.05 -14.53 -2.46
CA SER A 217 3.44 -13.21 -2.98
C SER A 217 4.29 -13.25 -4.26
N GLY A 218 4.59 -14.44 -4.78
CA GLY A 218 5.41 -14.61 -5.97
C GLY A 218 6.91 -14.51 -5.67
N LEU A 219 7.64 -15.53 -6.14
CA LEU A 219 9.09 -15.71 -6.17
C LEU A 219 9.77 -16.10 -4.83
N VAL A 220 10.30 -17.34 -4.85
CA VAL A 220 11.43 -17.93 -4.10
C VAL A 220 11.09 -18.99 -3.03
N GLU A 221 11.75 -20.15 -3.19
CA GLU A 221 11.98 -21.19 -2.18
C GLU A 221 12.87 -20.61 -1.06
N ASN A 222 12.31 -20.46 0.15
CA ASN A 222 13.03 -19.86 1.27
C ASN A 222 14.03 -20.85 1.89
N GLY A 223 15.33 -20.54 1.82
CA GLY A 223 16.36 -21.17 2.67
C GLY A 223 16.28 -20.68 4.13
N PRO A 224 16.78 -21.45 5.12
CA PRO A 224 16.67 -21.14 6.56
C PRO A 224 17.27 -19.79 6.99
N ALA A 225 18.33 -19.32 6.32
CA ALA A 225 19.02 -18.07 6.64
C ALA A 225 18.17 -16.82 6.37
N ASN A 226 17.22 -16.88 5.43
CA ASN A 226 16.33 -15.77 5.10
C ASN A 226 15.30 -15.55 6.20
N ASN A 227 14.80 -16.63 6.81
CA ASN A 227 13.83 -16.55 7.91
C ASN A 227 14.43 -15.87 9.14
N SER A 228 15.67 -16.19 9.53
CA SER A 228 16.34 -15.55 10.67
C SER A 228 16.49 -14.04 10.49
N SER A 229 16.75 -13.59 9.26
CA SER A 229 16.92 -12.17 8.95
C SER A 229 15.59 -11.42 8.95
N ILE A 230 14.53 -12.04 8.43
CA ILE A 230 13.16 -11.51 8.51
C ILE A 230 12.70 -11.44 9.96
N ILE A 231 12.95 -12.47 10.77
CA ILE A 231 12.66 -12.47 12.21
C ILE A 231 13.42 -11.33 12.90
N ASN A 232 14.73 -11.22 12.64
CA ASN A 232 15.54 -10.15 13.22
C ASN A 232 14.98 -8.76 12.85
N TRP A 233 14.60 -8.55 11.60
CA TRP A 233 13.94 -7.31 11.18
C TRP A 233 12.61 -7.10 11.91
N LEU A 234 11.73 -8.10 11.97
CA LEU A 234 10.43 -8.00 12.65
C LEU A 234 10.56 -7.60 14.13
N VAL A 235 11.60 -8.04 14.83
CA VAL A 235 11.80 -7.73 16.26
C VAL A 235 12.60 -6.45 16.51
N THR A 236 13.37 -5.95 15.52
CA THR A 236 14.23 -4.76 15.70
C THR A 236 13.72 -3.51 15.00
N ASN A 237 12.95 -3.64 13.91
CA ASN A 237 12.51 -2.49 13.12
C ASN A 237 11.66 -1.51 13.93
N THR A 238 11.74 -0.23 13.57
CA THR A 238 10.91 0.87 14.09
C THR A 238 9.88 1.35 13.07
N LEU A 239 9.98 0.92 11.81
CA LEU A 239 9.14 1.36 10.70
C LEU A 239 7.66 1.04 10.94
N LEU A 240 7.32 -0.17 11.35
CA LEU A 240 5.92 -0.57 11.56
C LEU A 240 5.31 0.11 12.80
N GLU A 241 6.10 0.35 13.84
CA GLU A 241 5.67 1.12 15.02
C GLU A 241 5.41 2.58 14.65
N ARG A 242 6.32 3.22 13.90
CA ARG A 242 6.12 4.58 13.37
C ARG A 242 4.88 4.66 12.49
N LEU A 243 4.70 3.70 11.57
CA LEU A 243 3.51 3.62 10.71
C LEU A 243 2.22 3.53 11.55
N ARG A 244 2.20 2.68 12.58
CA ARG A 244 1.07 2.58 13.52
C ARG A 244 0.78 3.93 14.17
N ASP A 245 1.82 4.60 14.69
CA ASP A 245 1.65 5.84 15.44
C ASP A 245 1.09 6.95 14.56
N VAL A 246 1.56 7.07 13.31
CA VAL A 246 1.00 8.05 12.36
C VAL A 246 -0.38 7.65 11.85
N GLN A 247 -0.72 6.36 11.77
CA GLN A 247 -2.09 5.90 11.48
C GLN A 247 -3.07 6.31 12.59
N VAL A 248 -2.67 6.16 13.86
CA VAL A 248 -3.50 6.49 15.02
C VAL A 248 -3.60 8.00 15.22
N GLY A 249 -2.47 8.72 15.10
CA GLY A 249 -2.44 10.19 15.25
C GLY A 249 -3.31 10.93 14.24
N ASN A 250 -3.54 10.35 13.06
CA ASN A 250 -4.40 10.90 12.01
C ASN A 250 -5.83 10.33 11.99
N ASP A 251 -6.16 9.37 12.86
CA ASP A 251 -7.53 8.87 12.99
C ASP A 251 -7.76 8.27 14.38
N SER A 252 -8.02 9.15 15.33
CA SER A 252 -8.28 8.81 16.73
C SER A 252 -9.75 8.49 17.00
N THR A 253 -10.67 8.88 16.11
CA THR A 253 -12.12 8.78 16.34
C THR A 253 -12.83 7.85 15.36
N GLY A 254 -12.16 7.41 14.30
CA GLY A 254 -12.69 6.51 13.29
C GLY A 254 -13.67 7.18 12.31
N PRO A 255 -14.00 6.51 11.20
CA PRO A 255 -14.82 7.07 10.12
C PRO A 255 -16.27 7.38 10.53
N LEU A 256 -16.81 6.72 11.56
CA LEU A 256 -18.20 6.94 11.99
C LEU A 256 -18.38 8.25 12.78
N SER A 257 -17.29 8.83 13.28
CA SER A 257 -17.33 10.10 14.03
C SER A 257 -17.36 11.33 13.13
N ILE A 258 -17.22 11.16 11.81
CA ILE A 258 -17.32 12.27 10.85
C ILE A 258 -18.79 12.45 10.46
N PRO A 259 -19.41 13.60 10.77
CA PRO A 259 -20.82 13.83 10.47
C PRO A 259 -21.08 13.91 8.96
N ASP A 260 -22.27 13.48 8.56
CA ASP A 260 -22.77 13.66 7.20
C ASP A 260 -22.95 15.15 6.90
N ALA A 261 -22.73 15.53 5.64
CA ALA A 261 -22.78 16.94 5.22
C ALA A 261 -24.18 17.56 5.33
N LYS A 262 -25.19 16.73 5.58
CA LYS A 262 -26.61 17.07 5.54
C LYS A 262 -27.29 16.97 6.91
N ALA A 263 -26.53 16.76 7.98
CA ALA A 263 -27.10 16.71 9.33
C ALA A 263 -27.53 18.12 9.78
N ASP A 264 -28.83 18.38 9.64
CA ASP A 264 -29.69 19.40 10.24
C ASP A 264 -29.04 20.70 10.73
N GLY A 265 -29.08 21.74 9.88
CA GLY A 265 -28.84 23.14 10.24
C GLY A 265 -27.72 23.83 9.45
N GLU A 266 -27.73 25.17 9.43
CA GLU A 266 -26.61 25.95 8.91
C GLU A 266 -25.35 25.70 9.77
N SER A 267 -24.34 25.05 9.17
CA SER A 267 -23.04 24.86 9.82
C SER A 267 -22.23 26.15 9.77
N THR A 268 -21.68 26.56 10.90
CA THR A 268 -20.75 27.70 10.98
C THR A 268 -19.47 27.42 10.20
N GLN A 269 -18.76 28.48 9.80
CA GLN A 269 -17.46 28.36 9.13
C GLN A 269 -16.46 27.53 9.94
N ALA A 270 -16.39 27.74 11.25
CA ALA A 270 -15.49 27.00 12.15
C ALA A 270 -15.80 25.50 12.17
N GLN A 271 -17.09 25.11 12.14
CA GLN A 271 -17.49 23.70 12.05
C GLN A 271 -17.10 23.08 10.71
N ASN A 272 -17.27 23.82 9.60
CA ASN A 272 -16.86 23.36 8.28
C ASN A 272 -15.35 23.16 8.17
N GLU A 273 -14.55 24.09 8.71
CA GLU A 273 -13.09 23.97 8.75
C GLU A 273 -12.64 22.80 9.63
N ASN A 274 -13.24 22.62 10.81
CA ASN A 274 -12.94 21.47 11.67
C ASN A 274 -13.25 20.14 10.98
N ARG A 275 -14.42 20.04 10.35
CA ARG A 275 -14.83 18.85 9.60
C ARG A 275 -13.88 18.55 8.45
N LYS A 276 -13.46 19.59 7.71
CA LYS A 276 -12.47 19.44 6.64
C LYS A 276 -11.14 18.88 7.18
N ARG A 277 -10.65 19.39 8.31
CA ARG A 277 -9.43 18.87 8.96
C ARG A 277 -9.58 17.39 9.34
N GLN A 278 -10.70 17.01 9.95
CA GLN A 278 -10.98 15.60 10.29
C GLN A 278 -11.00 14.69 9.05
N LEU A 279 -11.57 15.17 7.94
CA LEU A 279 -11.60 14.45 6.66
C LEU A 279 -10.20 14.28 6.06
N GLU A 280 -9.37 15.31 6.11
CA GLU A 280 -7.98 15.27 5.63
C GLU A 280 -7.12 14.33 6.47
N GLN A 281 -7.29 14.34 7.79
CA GLN A 281 -6.64 13.42 8.71
C GLN A 281 -7.07 11.96 8.45
N LEU A 282 -8.37 11.70 8.38
CA LEU A 282 -8.87 10.35 8.04
C LEU A 282 -8.39 9.90 6.67
N GLN A 283 -8.35 10.80 5.68
CA GLN A 283 -7.82 10.50 4.35
C GLN A 283 -6.36 10.02 4.42
N LEU A 284 -5.51 10.73 5.18
CA LEU A 284 -4.11 10.35 5.38
C LEU A 284 -4.02 9.01 6.11
N ALA A 285 -4.77 8.80 7.20
CA ALA A 285 -4.81 7.51 7.89
C ALA A 285 -5.22 6.37 6.94
N MET A 286 -6.21 6.58 6.07
CA MET A 286 -6.65 5.60 5.08
C MET A 286 -5.65 5.37 3.95
N THR A 287 -4.82 6.36 3.59
CA THR A 287 -3.63 6.16 2.74
C THR A 287 -2.64 5.24 3.43
N LEU A 288 -2.26 5.55 4.68
CA LEU A 288 -1.27 4.80 5.47
C LEU A 288 -1.71 3.36 5.79
N ARG A 289 -3.01 3.09 5.88
CA ARG A 289 -3.58 1.74 6.13
C ARG A 289 -3.70 0.88 4.87
N ASP A 290 -3.51 1.46 3.69
CA ASP A 290 -3.60 0.75 2.40
C ASP A 290 -2.29 0.75 1.61
N CYS A 291 -1.21 1.22 2.24
CA CYS A 291 0.14 1.16 1.73
C CYS A 291 0.64 -0.29 1.62
N THR A 292 1.77 -0.43 0.94
CA THR A 292 2.49 -1.68 0.71
C THR A 292 3.84 -1.58 1.39
N CYS A 293 4.31 -2.64 2.04
CA CYS A 293 5.65 -2.76 2.60
C CYS A 293 6.43 -3.77 1.77
N PHE A 294 7.50 -3.30 1.14
CA PHE A 294 8.48 -4.13 0.46
C PHE A 294 9.60 -4.50 1.43
N LEU A 295 10.05 -5.74 1.37
CA LEU A 295 11.29 -6.19 1.98
C LEU A 295 12.17 -6.79 0.91
N ARG A 296 13.44 -6.39 0.89
CA ARG A 296 14.47 -7.02 0.08
C ARG A 296 15.58 -7.50 1.00
N VAL A 297 15.71 -8.82 1.08
CA VAL A 297 16.70 -9.52 1.89
C VAL A 297 17.87 -9.87 0.98
N ARG A 298 19.05 -9.32 1.27
CA ARG A 298 20.28 -9.57 0.49
C ARG A 298 21.28 -10.35 1.30
N SER A 299 21.77 -11.45 0.75
CA SER A 299 22.92 -12.16 1.32
C SER A 299 24.21 -11.47 0.85
N ARG A 300 25.05 -11.03 1.79
CA ARG A 300 26.36 -10.43 1.49
C ARG A 300 27.46 -11.15 2.27
N SER A 301 28.70 -10.97 1.83
CA SER A 301 29.89 -11.55 2.48
C SER A 301 30.05 -11.13 3.95
N ASN A 302 29.46 -10.00 4.36
CA ASN A 302 29.45 -9.48 5.73
C ASN A 302 28.15 -9.75 6.50
N GLY A 303 27.26 -10.59 5.99
CA GLY A 303 25.98 -10.95 6.62
C GLY A 303 24.77 -10.67 5.74
N VAL A 304 23.58 -10.87 6.31
CA VAL A 304 22.31 -10.64 5.61
C VAL A 304 21.77 -9.24 5.96
N HIS A 305 21.40 -8.47 4.94
CA HIS A 305 20.83 -7.13 5.10
C HIS A 305 19.36 -7.11 4.65
N VAL A 306 18.49 -6.53 5.48
CA VAL A 306 17.07 -6.34 5.15
C VAL A 306 16.81 -4.87 4.86
N GLU A 307 16.43 -4.56 3.62
CA GLU A 307 15.91 -3.25 3.23
C GLU A 307 14.38 -3.30 3.27
N ALA A 308 13.74 -2.42 4.04
CA ALA A 308 12.29 -2.35 4.12
C ALA A 308 11.78 -0.95 3.80
N LYS A 309 10.80 -0.86 2.89
CA LYS A 309 10.27 0.42 2.40
C LYS A 309 8.76 0.40 2.20
N LEU A 310 8.10 1.50 2.53
CA LEU A 310 6.67 1.72 2.28
C LEU A 310 6.43 2.34 0.91
N ALA A 311 5.43 1.83 0.20
CA ALA A 311 4.98 2.27 -1.12
C ALA A 311 3.45 2.38 -1.17
N ASP A 312 2.90 2.74 -2.34
CA ASP A 312 1.45 2.90 -2.58
C ASP A 312 0.78 3.93 -1.66
N LEU A 313 1.49 5.01 -1.34
CA LEU A 313 1.06 6.09 -0.45
C LEU A 313 0.29 7.20 -1.18
N ASP A 314 -0.47 6.84 -2.21
CA ASP A 314 -1.29 7.79 -2.96
C ASP A 314 -2.40 8.39 -2.09
N LYS A 315 -2.66 9.69 -2.32
CA LYS A 315 -3.79 10.40 -1.73
C LYS A 315 -5.10 9.68 -2.02
N LYS A 316 -5.84 9.28 -0.98
CA LYS A 316 -7.20 8.75 -1.16
C LYS A 316 -8.18 9.89 -1.46
N ASN A 317 -9.18 9.64 -2.30
CA ASN A 317 -10.26 10.60 -2.53
C ASN A 317 -11.38 10.36 -1.50
N TRP A 318 -11.38 11.12 -0.40
CA TRP A 318 -12.38 10.96 0.66
C TRP A 318 -13.80 11.30 0.18
N HIS A 319 -13.98 12.25 -0.74
CA HIS A 319 -15.30 12.59 -1.30
C HIS A 319 -15.98 11.37 -1.93
N ALA A 320 -15.18 10.53 -2.61
CA ALA A 320 -15.66 9.32 -3.26
C ALA A 320 -15.68 8.07 -2.34
N LYS A 321 -15.03 8.12 -1.18
CA LYS A 321 -14.74 6.92 -0.35
C LYS A 321 -15.31 6.97 1.07
N LEU A 322 -15.65 8.13 1.61
CA LEU A 322 -16.11 8.27 3.00
C LEU A 322 -17.34 7.39 3.27
N SER A 323 -18.35 7.44 2.41
CA SER A 323 -19.56 6.64 2.56
C SER A 323 -19.27 5.14 2.54
N TYR A 324 -18.31 4.71 1.72
CA TYR A 324 -17.84 3.32 1.68
C TYR A 324 -17.11 2.94 2.99
N TRP A 325 -16.25 3.82 3.51
CA TRP A 325 -15.53 3.57 4.77
C TRP A 325 -16.50 3.45 5.95
N GLN A 326 -17.45 4.38 6.06
CA GLN A 326 -18.48 4.37 7.09
C GLN A 326 -19.41 3.16 6.97
N LYS A 327 -19.86 2.83 5.75
CA LYS A 327 -20.69 1.64 5.51
C LYS A 327 -19.95 0.36 5.92
N MET A 328 -18.68 0.22 5.52
CA MET A 328 -17.88 -0.93 5.90
C MET A 328 -17.74 -1.02 7.43
N GLU A 329 -17.45 0.09 8.11
CA GLU A 329 -17.30 0.09 9.55
C GLU A 329 -18.59 -0.31 10.28
N ARG A 330 -19.75 0.23 9.85
CA ARG A 330 -21.07 -0.21 10.34
C ARG A 330 -21.34 -1.68 10.09
N THR A 331 -21.12 -2.17 8.86
CA THR A 331 -21.26 -3.59 8.53
C THR A 331 -20.44 -4.48 9.46
N LEU A 332 -19.18 -4.12 9.76
CA LEU A 332 -18.35 -4.94 10.66
C LEU A 332 -18.85 -4.95 12.11
N GLN A 333 -19.53 -3.89 12.56
CA GLN A 333 -20.16 -3.81 13.87
C GLN A 333 -21.50 -4.56 13.89
N ASP A 334 -22.42 -4.15 13.02
CA ASP A 334 -23.82 -4.55 13.03
C ASP A 334 -23.98 -6.04 12.67
N GLU A 335 -23.14 -6.56 11.78
CA GLU A 335 -23.17 -7.97 11.36
C GLU A 335 -22.28 -8.87 12.25
N GLY A 336 -21.76 -8.37 13.36
CA GLY A 336 -21.09 -9.18 14.39
C GLY A 336 -19.65 -9.59 14.09
N TYR A 337 -19.04 -9.11 13.01
CA TYR A 337 -17.68 -9.51 12.60
C TYR A 337 -16.58 -9.14 13.61
N TYR A 338 -16.74 -8.02 14.32
CA TYR A 338 -15.85 -7.65 15.43
C TYR A 338 -15.98 -8.61 16.62
N ALA A 339 -17.22 -8.97 16.99
CA ALA A 339 -17.52 -9.81 18.15
C ALA A 339 -17.36 -11.32 17.87
N ALA A 340 -17.11 -11.69 16.61
CA ALA A 340 -17.06 -13.07 16.13
C ALA A 340 -18.40 -13.81 16.29
N THR A 341 -19.51 -13.11 16.09
CA THR A 341 -20.88 -13.62 16.19
C THR A 341 -21.61 -13.64 14.85
N GLU A 342 -20.92 -13.35 13.74
CA GLU A 342 -21.49 -13.49 12.39
C GLU A 342 -21.84 -14.95 12.08
N GLU A 343 -22.80 -15.18 11.18
CA GLU A 343 -23.14 -16.53 10.68
C GLU A 343 -22.99 -16.62 9.16
N PRO A 344 -22.25 -17.61 8.61
CA PRO A 344 -21.42 -18.57 9.35
C PRO A 344 -20.17 -17.90 9.94
N ARG A 345 -19.85 -18.23 11.19
CA ARG A 345 -18.66 -17.71 11.88
C ARG A 345 -17.37 -18.11 11.16
N GLN A 346 -16.50 -17.13 10.90
CA GLN A 346 -15.20 -17.39 10.29
C GLN A 346 -14.11 -17.59 11.35
N ILE A 347 -13.31 -18.65 11.20
CA ILE A 347 -12.20 -18.89 12.12
C ILE A 347 -11.07 -17.93 11.78
N THR A 348 -10.57 -17.21 12.79
CA THR A 348 -9.42 -16.32 12.65
C THR A 348 -8.42 -16.61 13.75
N THR A 349 -7.15 -16.36 13.49
CA THR A 349 -6.10 -16.35 14.51
C THR A 349 -5.90 -14.92 15.01
N CYS A 350 -6.97 -14.16 15.27
CA CYS A 350 -6.80 -12.76 15.67
C CYS A 350 -6.16 -12.64 17.07
N ARG A 351 -5.20 -11.71 17.23
CA ARG A 351 -4.55 -11.44 18.52
C ARG A 351 -5.53 -11.22 19.68
N LEU A 352 -6.53 -10.37 19.48
CA LEU A 352 -7.50 -10.02 20.52
C LEU A 352 -8.31 -11.23 21.00
N GLU A 353 -8.64 -12.15 20.08
CA GLU A 353 -9.38 -13.38 20.37
C GLU A 353 -8.53 -14.36 21.19
N ARG A 354 -7.24 -14.48 20.85
CA ARG A 354 -6.28 -15.32 21.59
C ARG A 354 -6.06 -14.79 23.01
N GLU A 355 -5.88 -13.48 23.17
CA GLU A 355 -5.65 -12.85 24.48
C GLU A 355 -6.86 -13.02 25.42
N ALA A 356 -8.09 -12.87 24.89
CA ALA A 356 -9.31 -13.13 25.65
C ALA A 356 -9.44 -14.59 26.12
N SER A 357 -9.01 -15.54 25.30
CA SER A 357 -9.10 -16.98 25.59
C SER A 357 -8.11 -17.43 26.66
N HIS A 358 -6.96 -16.75 26.78
CA HIS A 358 -5.98 -17.04 27.85
C HIS A 358 -6.42 -16.51 29.22
N CYS A 359 -7.15 -15.39 29.28
CA CYS A 359 -7.66 -14.86 30.55
C CYS A 359 -8.69 -15.80 31.19
N THR A 360 -9.49 -16.51 30.40
CA THR A 360 -10.51 -17.44 30.90
C THR A 360 -9.92 -18.72 31.51
N VAL A 361 -8.73 -19.16 31.09
CA VAL A 361 -8.07 -20.36 31.64
C VAL A 361 -7.38 -20.05 32.98
N GLY A 362 -6.88 -18.84 33.18
CA GLY A 362 -6.25 -18.42 34.45
C GLY A 362 -7.21 -18.11 35.60
N MET A 363 -8.52 -18.04 35.33
CA MET A 363 -9.56 -17.80 36.35
C MET A 363 -10.24 -19.08 36.86
N SER A 364 -10.04 -20.23 36.21
CA SER A 364 -10.57 -21.52 36.68
C SER A 364 -9.62 -22.26 37.64
N GLU A 365 -8.46 -21.69 37.95
CA GLU A 365 -7.46 -22.27 38.86
C GLU A 365 -7.25 -21.44 40.15
N ARG A 366 -8.26 -20.66 40.59
CA ARG A 366 -8.24 -20.00 41.91
C ARG A 366 -9.47 -20.33 42.73
#